data_AF-A0A183M7T8-F1
#
_entry.id   AF-A0A183M7T8-F1
#
_cell.length_a   1.000
_cell.length_b   1.000
_cell.length_c   1.000
_cell.angle_alpha   90.00
_cell.angle_beta   90.00
_cell.angle_gamma   90.00
#
_symmetry.space_group_name_H-M   'P 1'
#
loop_
_entity.id
_entity.type
_entity.pdbx_description
1 polymer ?
#
loop_
_entity_poly.entity_id
_entity_poly.type
_entity_poly.pdbx_seq_one_letter_code
_entity_poly.pdbx_strand_id
1 'polypeptide(L)'
;MRRLKFFLPYCIITLGSAFPFGYHSGVINAPADLIKSFINTTLVARSVRCDGRCVDLIWSLCVTSFLLGGFFGGLIGGVLANKLGRKKSLFLLSIPTVIGSLLMMFSKMAQSFEMIIFGRFTIGIACGAHTVVGPMFLSEIAPVNFRGAAGTFNQFVLVFAILLSQVLGLPEVMGTTELWPYLLALCTVSSVIHILLLSICPESPTYLYIIKGDRRRSENALVYLRGQDCDVHAELELLKMETQQSSTHKSNFCDLLRIPYLRWGLIVALVLHIGQQFSGINGVSNFEFQVSLFLTTLIFPELFDVMSTSFITRN
;
A
#
# COMPACT_ATOMS: atom_id res chain seq x y z
N MET A 1 11.16 25.79 10.29
CA MET A 1 10.70 24.73 11.23
C MET A 1 9.19 24.42 11.17
N ARG A 2 8.29 25.38 10.89
CA ARG A 2 6.81 25.16 10.86
C ARG A 2 6.32 24.12 9.83
N ARG A 3 6.86 24.12 8.60
CA ARG A 3 6.47 23.14 7.55
C ARG A 3 6.92 21.70 7.84
N LEU A 4 7.96 21.51 8.66
CA LEU A 4 8.57 20.20 8.93
C LEU A 4 7.69 19.32 9.83
N LYS A 5 6.99 19.92 10.80
CA LYS A 5 6.10 19.20 11.73
C LYS A 5 4.83 18.67 11.08
N PHE A 6 4.37 19.29 9.99
CA PHE A 6 3.26 18.80 9.18
C PHE A 6 3.71 17.72 8.19
N PHE A 7 4.89 17.90 7.58
CA PHE A 7 5.42 16.97 6.59
C PHE A 7 5.81 15.62 7.19
N LEU A 8 6.30 15.59 8.44
CA LEU A 8 6.71 14.35 9.10
C LEU A 8 5.55 13.35 9.26
N PRO A 9 4.39 13.69 9.88
CA PRO A 9 3.23 12.79 9.91
C PRO A 9 2.76 12.37 8.51
N TYR A 10 2.84 13.29 7.55
CA TYR A 10 2.48 13.02 6.16
C TYR A 10 3.31 11.87 5.58
N CYS A 11 4.64 11.99 5.66
CA CYS A 11 5.58 10.96 5.22
C CYS A 11 5.37 9.64 5.95
N ILE A 12 5.17 9.67 7.26
CA ILE A 12 4.94 8.46 8.07
C ILE A 12 3.70 7.73 7.58
N ILE A 13 2.59 8.44 7.36
CA ILE A 13 1.33 7.82 6.90
C ILE A 13 1.48 7.25 5.50
N THR A 14 2.09 7.98 4.56
CA THR A 14 2.31 7.47 3.20
C THR A 14 3.26 6.28 3.16
N LEU A 15 4.27 6.25 4.05
CA LEU A 15 5.21 5.14 4.18
C LEU A 15 4.52 3.86 4.68
N GLY A 16 3.48 3.96 5.51
CA GLY A 16 2.73 2.79 5.99
C GLY A 16 1.55 2.37 5.13
N SER A 17 1.10 3.22 4.21
CA SER A 17 -0.12 2.97 3.42
C SER A 17 0.17 2.84 1.93
N ALA A 18 0.53 3.94 1.27
CA ALA A 18 0.81 3.96 -0.17
C ALA A 18 2.04 3.13 -0.55
N PHE A 19 3.10 3.18 0.27
CA PHE A 19 4.33 2.47 -0.06
C PHE A 19 4.15 0.94 -0.07
N PRO A 20 3.57 0.27 0.95
CA PRO A 20 3.35 -1.18 0.90
C PRO A 20 2.44 -1.62 -0.25
N PHE A 21 1.39 -0.83 -0.52
CA PHE A 21 0.50 -1.09 -1.65
C PHE A 21 1.27 -1.05 -2.99
N GLY A 22 2.05 0.01 -3.23
CA GLY A 22 2.84 0.15 -4.44
C GLY A 22 3.91 -0.93 -4.57
N TYR A 23 4.66 -1.19 -3.49
CA TYR A 23 5.71 -2.20 -3.48
C TYR A 23 5.16 -3.59 -3.81
N HIS A 24 4.10 -4.05 -3.13
CA HIS A 24 3.53 -5.38 -3.38
C HIS A 24 2.76 -5.50 -4.71
N SER A 25 2.39 -4.37 -5.31
CA SER A 25 1.84 -4.34 -6.66
C SER A 25 2.92 -4.58 -7.72
N GLY A 26 4.12 -4.01 -7.57
CA GLY A 26 5.21 -4.14 -8.55
C GLY A 26 6.15 -5.33 -8.32
N VAL A 27 6.43 -5.69 -7.07
CA VAL A 27 7.51 -6.64 -6.70
C VAL A 27 7.35 -8.03 -7.30
N ILE A 28 6.12 -8.45 -7.57
CA ILE A 28 5.84 -9.81 -8.04
C ILE A 28 6.27 -10.01 -9.51
N ASN A 29 6.38 -8.93 -10.29
CA ASN A 29 6.59 -9.03 -11.72
C ASN A 29 8.01 -9.47 -12.07
N ALA A 30 8.99 -8.97 -11.33
CA ALA A 30 10.39 -9.24 -11.62
C ALA A 30 10.83 -10.70 -11.38
N PRO A 31 10.53 -11.32 -10.21
CA PRO A 31 10.88 -12.72 -9.96
C PRO A 31 9.85 -13.72 -10.51
N ALA A 32 9.04 -13.35 -11.52
CA ALA A 32 7.93 -14.19 -11.98
C ALA A 32 8.38 -15.59 -12.44
N ASP A 33 9.40 -15.66 -13.29
CA ASP A 33 9.92 -16.93 -13.79
C ASP A 33 10.63 -17.74 -12.70
N LEU A 34 11.28 -17.06 -11.74
CA LEU A 34 11.89 -17.70 -10.58
C LEU A 34 10.84 -18.36 -9.67
N ILE A 35 9.73 -17.67 -9.41
CA ILE A 35 8.64 -18.20 -8.59
C ILE A 35 7.94 -19.36 -9.32
N LYS A 36 7.74 -19.27 -10.64
CA LYS A 36 7.21 -20.39 -11.44
C LYS A 36 8.13 -21.62 -11.39
N SER A 37 9.43 -21.41 -11.51
CA SER A 37 10.44 -22.48 -11.36
C SER A 37 10.40 -23.11 -9.95
N PHE A 38 10.26 -22.28 -8.91
CA PHE A 38 10.08 -22.75 -7.54
C PHE A 38 8.80 -23.57 -7.34
N ILE A 39 7.66 -23.14 -7.92
CA ILE A 39 6.39 -23.89 -7.90
C ILE A 39 6.59 -25.26 -8.55
N ASN A 40 7.19 -25.30 -9.74
CA ASN A 40 7.44 -26.56 -10.45
C ASN A 40 8.34 -27.51 -9.63
N THR A 41 9.45 -26.98 -9.10
CA THR A 41 10.40 -27.76 -8.28
C THR A 41 9.71 -28.33 -7.03
N THR A 42 8.86 -27.54 -6.38
CA THR A 42 8.10 -27.94 -5.20
C THR A 42 7.09 -29.05 -5.52
N LEU A 43 6.39 -28.96 -6.65
CA LEU A 43 5.43 -29.99 -7.09
C LEU A 43 6.12 -31.31 -7.43
N VAL A 44 7.26 -31.23 -8.12
CA VAL A 44 8.10 -32.41 -8.43
C VAL A 44 8.60 -33.07 -7.15
N ALA A 45 9.07 -32.29 -6.16
CA ALA A 45 9.48 -32.81 -4.85
C ALA A 45 8.33 -33.52 -4.10
N ARG A 46 7.09 -33.08 -4.32
CA ARG A 46 5.87 -33.71 -3.77
C ARG A 46 5.34 -34.87 -4.64
N SER A 47 6.09 -35.31 -5.65
CA SER A 47 5.69 -36.35 -6.60
C SER A 47 4.42 -36.03 -7.41
N VAL A 48 4.08 -34.74 -7.55
CA VAL A 48 2.96 -34.27 -8.37
C VAL A 48 3.51 -33.79 -9.71
N ARG A 49 3.16 -34.47 -10.81
CA ARG A 49 3.47 -34.00 -12.16
C ARG A 49 2.42 -32.96 -12.58
N CYS A 50 2.88 -31.76 -12.89
CA CYS A 50 2.05 -30.70 -13.45
C CYS A 50 2.65 -30.19 -14.77
N ASP A 51 1.79 -30.03 -15.77
CA ASP A 51 2.18 -29.39 -17.03
C ASP A 51 2.37 -27.88 -16.85
N GLY A 52 2.99 -27.21 -17.84
CA GLY A 52 3.22 -25.76 -17.80
C GLY A 52 1.95 -24.94 -17.52
N ARG A 53 0.81 -25.37 -18.08
CA ARG A 53 -0.50 -24.73 -17.82
C ARG A 53 -0.91 -24.78 -16.34
N CYS A 54 -0.62 -25.88 -15.64
CA CYS A 54 -0.91 -25.98 -14.21
C CYS A 54 -0.06 -24.99 -13.40
N VAL A 55 1.24 -24.88 -13.72
CA VAL A 55 2.15 -23.92 -13.06
C VAL A 55 1.69 -22.49 -13.31
N ASP A 56 1.25 -22.16 -14.53
CA ASP A 56 0.72 -20.84 -14.87
C ASP A 56 -0.59 -20.51 -14.14
N LEU A 57 -1.45 -21.50 -13.89
CA LEU A 57 -2.67 -21.34 -13.09
C LEU A 57 -2.34 -21.06 -11.62
N ILE A 58 -1.38 -21.79 -11.03
CA ILE A 58 -0.93 -21.56 -9.65
C ILE A 58 -0.29 -20.18 -9.54
N TRP A 59 0.55 -19.80 -10.51
CA TRP A 59 1.12 -18.46 -10.59
C TRP A 59 0.04 -17.37 -10.65
N SER A 60 -0.97 -17.57 -11.51
CA SER A 60 -2.11 -16.64 -11.62
C SER A 60 -2.89 -16.54 -10.31
N LEU A 61 -3.04 -17.65 -9.58
CA LEU A 61 -3.63 -17.65 -8.24
C LEU A 61 -2.78 -16.85 -7.23
N CYS A 62 -1.44 -17.00 -7.26
CA CYS A 62 -0.53 -16.17 -6.48
C CYS A 62 -0.65 -14.68 -6.81
N VAL A 63 -0.90 -14.32 -8.08
CA VAL A 63 -1.07 -12.91 -8.48
C VAL A 63 -2.41 -12.35 -8.01
N THR A 64 -3.49 -13.09 -8.27
CA THR A 64 -4.86 -12.67 -7.97
C THR A 64 -5.21 -12.69 -6.49
N SER A 65 -4.55 -13.51 -5.66
CA SER A 65 -4.84 -13.56 -4.22
C SER A 65 -4.62 -12.21 -3.51
N PHE A 66 -3.65 -11.41 -3.97
CA PHE A 66 -3.44 -10.04 -3.48
C PHE A 66 -4.63 -9.13 -3.78
N LEU A 67 -5.18 -9.21 -5.00
CA LEU A 67 -6.35 -8.42 -5.42
C LEU A 67 -7.60 -8.83 -4.65
N LEU A 68 -7.78 -10.14 -4.45
CA LEU A 68 -8.90 -10.69 -3.68
C LEU A 68 -8.81 -10.24 -2.21
N GLY A 69 -7.62 -10.29 -1.61
CA GLY A 69 -7.38 -9.72 -0.29
C GLY A 69 -7.71 -8.22 -0.26
N GLY A 70 -7.24 -7.47 -1.26
CA GLY A 70 -7.50 -6.03 -1.42
C GLY A 70 -8.98 -5.68 -1.43
N PHE A 71 -9.79 -6.48 -2.14
CA PHE A 71 -11.24 -6.32 -2.16
C PHE A 71 -11.85 -6.42 -0.75
N PHE A 72 -11.54 -7.48 0.00
CA PHE A 72 -12.04 -7.63 1.37
C PHE A 72 -11.48 -6.55 2.31
N GLY A 73 -10.20 -6.19 2.14
CA GLY A 73 -9.53 -5.11 2.86
C GLY A 73 -10.24 -3.76 2.70
N GLY A 74 -10.61 -3.40 1.48
CA GLY A 74 -11.35 -2.17 1.19
C GLY A 74 -12.71 -2.11 1.88
N LEU A 75 -13.45 -3.22 1.92
CA LEU A 75 -14.75 -3.31 2.58
C LEU A 75 -14.64 -3.08 4.11
N ILE A 76 -13.61 -3.65 4.74
CA ILE A 76 -13.41 -3.52 6.20
C ILE A 76 -12.74 -2.20 6.59
N GLY A 77 -12.02 -1.55 5.68
CA GLY A 77 -11.21 -0.35 5.96
C GLY A 77 -12.00 0.79 6.57
N GLY A 78 -13.20 1.08 6.03
CA GLY A 78 -14.08 2.13 6.57
C GLY A 78 -14.63 1.80 7.97
N VAL A 79 -14.97 0.53 8.21
CA VAL A 79 -15.44 0.06 9.53
C VAL A 79 -14.32 0.19 10.57
N LEU A 80 -13.10 -0.18 10.19
CA LEU A 80 -11.92 -0.10 11.06
C LEU A 80 -11.61 1.36 11.42
N ALA A 81 -11.58 2.25 10.42
CA ALA A 81 -11.32 3.69 10.60
C ALA A 81 -12.30 4.36 11.57
N ASN A 82 -13.58 3.96 11.51
CA ASN A 82 -14.62 4.53 12.36
C ASN A 82 -14.66 3.92 13.77
N LYS A 83 -14.37 2.62 13.92
CA LYS A 83 -14.39 1.96 15.25
C LYS A 83 -13.13 2.24 16.07
N LEU A 84 -11.95 2.21 15.44
CA LEU A 84 -10.67 2.25 16.15
C LEU A 84 -9.99 3.62 16.07
N GLY A 85 -10.35 4.44 15.08
CA GLY A 85 -9.63 5.66 14.72
C GLY A 85 -8.64 5.41 13.60
N ARG A 86 -8.09 6.47 13.02
CA ARG A 86 -7.27 6.39 11.80
C ARG A 86 -5.89 5.84 12.14
N LYS A 87 -5.23 6.41 13.16
CA LYS A 87 -3.90 5.99 13.64
C LYS A 87 -3.92 4.53 14.10
N LYS A 88 -4.86 4.14 14.97
CA LYS A 88 -4.93 2.75 15.45
C LYS A 88 -5.24 1.75 14.34
N SER A 89 -6.06 2.14 13.37
CA SER A 89 -6.32 1.31 12.20
C SER A 89 -5.05 1.07 11.39
N LEU A 90 -4.29 2.12 11.07
CA LEU A 90 -3.02 1.96 10.34
C LEU A 90 -2.03 1.08 11.09
N PHE A 91 -1.91 1.24 12.40
CA PHE A 91 -1.07 0.37 13.24
C PHE A 91 -1.46 -1.10 13.10
N LEU A 92 -2.75 -1.41 13.25
CA LEU A 92 -3.25 -2.79 13.18
C LEU A 92 -3.13 -3.39 11.78
N LEU A 93 -3.23 -2.57 10.74
CA LEU A 93 -3.07 -3.00 9.35
C LEU A 93 -1.61 -3.28 8.99
N SER A 94 -0.64 -2.64 9.65
CA SER A 94 0.78 -2.96 9.44
C SER A 94 1.17 -4.35 9.95
N ILE A 95 0.45 -4.91 10.94
CA ILE A 95 0.69 -6.26 11.48
C ILE A 95 0.51 -7.36 10.42
N PRO A 96 -0.65 -7.48 9.73
CA PRO A 96 -0.83 -8.46 8.66
C PRO A 96 0.12 -8.24 7.47
N THR A 97 0.56 -7.00 7.20
CA THR A 97 1.59 -6.74 6.18
C THR A 97 2.92 -7.40 6.55
N VAL A 98 3.35 -7.27 7.82
CA VAL A 98 4.56 -7.93 8.34
C VAL A 98 4.41 -9.45 8.31
N ILE A 99 3.29 -9.98 8.81
CA ILE A 99 3.03 -11.43 8.85
C ILE A 99 3.05 -12.01 7.43
N GLY A 100 2.34 -11.40 6.49
CA GLY A 100 2.30 -11.90 5.12
C GLY A 100 3.65 -11.82 4.41
N SER A 101 4.45 -10.79 4.72
CA SER A 101 5.81 -10.65 4.18
C SER A 101 6.74 -11.74 4.69
N LEU A 102 6.66 -12.05 6.00
CA LEU A 102 7.43 -13.15 6.60
C LEU A 102 6.99 -14.52 6.06
N LEU A 103 5.68 -14.74 5.86
CA LEU A 103 5.18 -15.95 5.21
C LEU A 103 5.78 -16.15 3.82
N MET A 104 5.87 -15.09 3.01
CA MET A 104 6.52 -15.16 1.71
C MET A 104 8.03 -15.41 1.82
N MET A 105 8.71 -14.79 2.80
CA MET A 105 10.14 -14.99 3.04
C MET A 105 10.48 -16.46 3.32
N PHE A 106 9.71 -17.10 4.19
CA PHE A 106 9.94 -18.49 4.60
C PHE A 106 9.38 -19.54 3.62
N SER A 107 8.67 -19.12 2.57
CA SER A 107 8.06 -20.03 1.58
C SER A 107 9.07 -20.96 0.91
N LYS A 108 10.25 -20.44 0.55
CA LYS A 108 11.34 -21.22 -0.05
C LYS A 108 11.90 -22.25 0.93
N MET A 109 12.10 -21.87 2.19
CA MET A 109 12.62 -22.77 3.23
C MET A 109 11.63 -23.89 3.56
N ALA A 110 10.34 -23.58 3.57
CA ALA A 110 9.26 -24.54 3.83
C ALA A 110 8.85 -25.36 2.60
N GLN A 111 9.41 -25.10 1.41
CA GLN A 111 9.02 -25.74 0.15
C GLN A 111 7.49 -25.68 -0.06
N SER A 112 6.90 -24.50 0.14
CA SER A 112 5.46 -24.28 0.04
C SER A 112 5.12 -23.00 -0.72
N PHE A 113 4.55 -23.16 -1.92
CA PHE A 113 3.97 -22.06 -2.67
C PHE A 113 2.65 -21.57 -2.06
N GLU A 114 1.97 -22.40 -1.25
CA GLU A 114 0.76 -22.01 -0.54
C GLU A 114 1.02 -20.87 0.44
N MET A 115 2.20 -20.83 1.07
CA MET A 115 2.62 -19.71 1.93
C MET A 115 2.69 -18.39 1.14
N ILE A 116 3.04 -18.42 -0.14
CA ILE A 116 3.03 -17.24 -1.01
C ILE A 116 1.58 -16.77 -1.23
N ILE A 117 0.68 -17.70 -1.54
CA ILE A 117 -0.74 -17.40 -1.77
C ILE A 117 -1.36 -16.75 -0.52
N PHE A 118 -1.18 -17.37 0.66
CA PHE A 118 -1.70 -16.87 1.93
C PHE A 118 -1.03 -15.56 2.36
N GLY A 119 0.29 -15.44 2.17
CA GLY A 119 1.03 -14.22 2.46
C GLY A 119 0.50 -13.04 1.63
N ARG A 120 0.33 -13.25 0.32
CA ARG A 120 -0.20 -12.23 -0.59
C ARG A 120 -1.67 -11.89 -0.33
N PHE A 121 -2.50 -12.87 0.02
CA PHE A 121 -3.88 -12.61 0.44
C PHE A 121 -3.93 -11.75 1.71
N THR A 122 -3.11 -12.08 2.71
CA THR A 122 -3.04 -11.36 4.00
C THR A 122 -2.56 -9.93 3.82
N ILE A 123 -1.48 -9.73 3.05
CA ILE A 123 -1.01 -8.40 2.66
C ILE A 123 -2.06 -7.68 1.83
N GLY A 124 -2.75 -8.37 0.93
CA GLY A 124 -3.84 -7.81 0.14
C GLY A 124 -4.90 -7.18 1.03
N ILE A 125 -5.36 -7.87 2.07
CA ILE A 125 -6.33 -7.34 3.04
C ILE A 125 -5.79 -6.06 3.70
N ALA A 126 -4.54 -6.09 4.15
CA ALA A 126 -3.90 -4.93 4.77
C ALA A 126 -3.83 -3.74 3.81
N CYS A 127 -3.29 -3.96 2.61
CA CYS A 127 -3.11 -2.96 1.57
C CYS A 127 -4.45 -2.37 1.08
N GLY A 128 -5.48 -3.19 0.89
CA GLY A 128 -6.83 -2.71 0.52
C GLY A 128 -7.48 -1.87 1.61
N ALA A 129 -7.26 -2.19 2.88
CA ALA A 129 -7.71 -1.33 3.97
C ALA A 129 -6.87 -0.04 4.04
N HIS A 130 -5.56 -0.12 3.80
CA HIS A 130 -4.68 1.06 3.71
C HIS A 130 -5.12 2.05 2.63
N THR A 131 -5.61 1.60 1.48
CA THR A 131 -6.12 2.49 0.42
C THR A 131 -7.38 3.27 0.82
N VAL A 132 -8.08 2.84 1.87
CA VAL A 132 -9.20 3.58 2.45
C VAL A 132 -8.74 4.46 3.60
N VAL A 133 -8.05 3.88 4.59
CA VAL A 133 -7.67 4.59 5.82
C VAL A 133 -6.58 5.63 5.59
N GLY A 134 -5.62 5.35 4.72
CA GLY A 134 -4.48 6.23 4.43
C GLY A 134 -4.94 7.59 3.87
N PRO A 135 -5.59 7.63 2.69
CA PRO A 135 -6.09 8.88 2.12
C PRO A 135 -7.08 9.62 3.04
N MET A 136 -7.93 8.89 3.75
CA MET A 136 -8.84 9.48 4.74
C MET A 136 -8.05 10.23 5.82
N PHE A 137 -7.07 9.58 6.43
CA PHE A 137 -6.26 10.20 7.47
C PHE A 137 -5.47 11.40 6.95
N LEU A 138 -4.87 11.27 5.75
CA LEU A 138 -4.13 12.36 5.10
C LEU A 138 -5.04 13.57 4.83
N SER A 139 -6.27 13.35 4.39
CA SER A 139 -7.25 14.43 4.12
C SER A 139 -7.71 15.16 5.40
N GLU A 140 -7.80 14.43 6.51
CA GLU A 140 -8.25 14.95 7.81
C GLU A 140 -7.15 15.76 8.52
N ILE A 141 -5.87 15.39 8.37
CA ILE A 141 -4.77 16.15 8.95
C ILE A 141 -4.32 17.32 8.06
N ALA A 142 -4.53 17.23 6.75
CA ALA A 142 -4.07 18.23 5.79
C ALA A 142 -4.87 19.55 5.90
N PRO A 143 -4.18 20.70 5.94
CA PRO A 143 -4.84 22.00 5.84
C PRO A 143 -5.51 22.13 4.47
N VAL A 144 -6.62 22.87 4.42
CA VAL A 144 -7.50 22.98 3.23
C VAL A 144 -6.72 23.30 1.95
N ASN A 145 -5.74 24.21 2.04
CA ASN A 145 -4.93 24.66 0.90
C ASN A 145 -3.92 23.60 0.39
N PHE A 146 -3.62 22.56 1.17
CA PHE A 146 -2.63 21.53 0.81
C PHE A 146 -3.22 20.14 0.59
N ARG A 147 -4.54 19.95 0.75
CA ARG A 147 -5.20 18.65 0.54
C ARG A 147 -4.95 18.05 -0.85
N GLY A 148 -4.93 18.89 -1.89
CA GLY A 148 -4.62 18.45 -3.25
C GLY A 148 -3.17 17.99 -3.41
N ALA A 149 -2.21 18.81 -2.97
CA ALA A 149 -0.78 18.46 -3.03
C ALA A 149 -0.45 17.22 -2.20
N ALA A 150 -1.13 17.06 -1.06
CA ALA A 150 -1.11 15.87 -0.24
C ALA A 150 -1.51 14.62 -1.07
N GLY A 151 -2.69 14.64 -1.70
CA GLY A 151 -3.15 13.53 -2.55
C GLY A 151 -2.11 13.15 -3.63
N THR A 152 -1.53 14.15 -4.30
CA THR A 152 -0.48 13.94 -5.29
C THR A 152 0.78 13.30 -4.70
N PHE A 153 1.23 13.73 -3.52
CA PHE A 153 2.39 13.11 -2.86
C PHE A 153 2.12 11.65 -2.47
N ASN A 154 0.90 11.32 -2.03
CA ASN A 154 0.52 9.94 -1.76
C ASN A 154 0.62 9.07 -3.03
N GLN A 155 0.11 9.59 -4.16
CA GLN A 155 0.23 8.91 -5.45
C GLN A 155 1.69 8.80 -5.91
N PHE A 156 2.50 9.83 -5.69
CA PHE A 156 3.93 9.81 -5.99
C PHE A 156 4.65 8.71 -5.21
N VAL A 157 4.41 8.58 -3.90
CA VAL A 157 5.00 7.52 -3.06
C VAL A 157 4.60 6.13 -3.54
N LEU A 158 3.34 5.95 -3.96
CA LEU A 158 2.85 4.70 -4.52
C LEU A 158 3.62 4.32 -5.79
N VAL A 159 3.72 5.24 -6.75
CA VAL A 159 4.43 5.01 -8.02
C VAL A 159 5.92 4.80 -7.79
N PHE A 160 6.53 5.57 -6.88
CA PHE A 160 7.91 5.40 -6.47
C PHE A 160 8.16 4.02 -5.87
N ALA A 161 7.24 3.50 -5.04
CA ALA A 161 7.36 2.18 -4.45
C ALA A 161 7.26 1.05 -5.51
N ILE A 162 6.40 1.23 -6.54
CA ILE A 162 6.36 0.32 -7.70
C ILE A 162 7.72 0.31 -8.40
N LEU A 163 8.24 1.49 -8.76
CA LEU A 163 9.53 1.63 -9.44
C LEU A 163 10.66 1.00 -8.61
N LEU A 164 10.71 1.30 -7.31
CA LEU A 164 11.71 0.75 -6.40
C LEU A 164 11.63 -0.79 -6.35
N SER A 165 10.42 -1.36 -6.30
CA SER A 165 10.25 -2.82 -6.30
C SER A 165 10.74 -3.48 -7.60
N GLN A 166 10.59 -2.80 -8.74
CA GLN A 166 11.07 -3.28 -10.03
C GLN A 166 12.59 -3.20 -10.13
N VAL A 167 13.19 -2.08 -9.68
CA VAL A 167 14.66 -1.91 -9.66
C VAL A 167 15.33 -2.93 -8.74
N LEU A 168 14.77 -3.17 -7.55
CA LEU A 168 15.30 -4.18 -6.63
C LEU A 168 15.09 -5.60 -7.14
N GLY A 169 14.05 -5.81 -7.96
CA GLY A 169 13.76 -7.09 -8.59
C GLY A 169 14.66 -7.45 -9.76
N LEU A 170 15.57 -6.56 -10.17
CA LEU A 170 16.53 -6.85 -11.22
C LEU A 170 17.48 -8.00 -10.83
N PRO A 171 17.90 -8.85 -11.79
CA PRO A 171 18.81 -9.98 -11.53
C PRO A 171 20.11 -9.58 -10.85
N GLU A 172 20.60 -8.37 -11.09
CA GLU A 172 21.87 -7.86 -10.55
C GLU A 172 21.75 -7.42 -9.08
N VAL A 173 20.52 -7.29 -8.57
CA VAL A 173 20.25 -6.76 -7.22
C VAL A 173 19.72 -7.85 -6.29
N MET A 174 18.43 -8.19 -6.39
CA MET A 174 17.79 -9.23 -5.58
C MET A 174 16.90 -10.19 -6.39
N GLY A 175 16.82 -10.03 -7.71
CA GLY A 175 16.11 -10.92 -8.64
C GLY A 175 16.83 -12.23 -8.92
N THR A 176 17.47 -12.84 -7.92
CA THR A 176 18.21 -14.10 -8.06
C THR A 176 17.45 -15.27 -7.41
N THR A 177 17.81 -16.49 -7.77
CA THR A 177 17.22 -17.74 -7.23
C THR A 177 17.29 -17.80 -5.70
N GLU A 178 18.30 -17.18 -5.09
CA GLU A 178 18.49 -17.14 -3.64
C GLU A 178 17.79 -15.95 -2.96
N LEU A 179 17.74 -14.78 -3.62
CA LEU A 179 17.32 -13.53 -2.98
C LEU A 179 15.84 -13.16 -3.19
N TRP A 180 15.12 -13.79 -4.13
CA TRP A 180 13.72 -13.45 -4.39
C TRP A 180 12.78 -13.54 -3.16
N PRO A 181 12.94 -14.45 -2.17
CA PRO A 181 12.09 -14.45 -0.99
C PRO A 181 12.33 -13.22 -0.09
N TYR A 182 13.58 -12.74 -0.04
CA TYR A 182 13.95 -11.54 0.70
C TYR A 182 13.45 -10.27 0.01
N LEU A 183 13.45 -10.25 -1.33
CA LEU A 183 12.81 -9.20 -2.13
C LEU A 183 11.33 -9.05 -1.75
N LEU A 184 10.58 -10.16 -1.69
CA LEU A 184 9.17 -10.12 -1.25
C LEU A 184 9.01 -9.65 0.20
N ALA A 185 10.01 -9.87 1.04
CA ALA A 185 9.99 -9.54 2.47
C ALA A 185 10.46 -8.13 2.80
N LEU A 186 11.13 -7.42 1.88
CA LEU A 186 11.76 -6.13 2.14
C LEU A 186 10.75 -5.05 2.60
N CYS A 187 9.50 -5.15 2.17
CA CYS A 187 8.41 -4.27 2.61
C CYS A 187 8.16 -4.34 4.14
N THR A 188 8.60 -5.42 4.81
CA THR A 188 8.58 -5.54 6.27
C THR A 188 9.34 -4.39 6.92
N VAL A 189 10.48 -3.98 6.35
CA VAL A 189 11.30 -2.88 6.88
C VAL A 189 10.49 -1.58 6.94
N SER A 190 9.83 -1.24 5.83
CA SER A 190 8.96 -0.05 5.76
C SER A 190 7.81 -0.14 6.77
N SER A 191 7.19 -1.31 6.90
CA SER A 191 6.07 -1.54 7.83
C SER A 191 6.49 -1.42 9.30
N VAL A 192 7.68 -1.94 9.66
CA VAL A 192 8.24 -1.83 11.02
C VAL A 192 8.61 -0.38 11.32
N ILE A 193 9.26 0.32 10.39
CA ILE A 193 9.56 1.75 10.54
C ILE A 193 8.25 2.54 10.73
N HIS A 194 7.21 2.24 9.95
CA HIS A 194 5.91 2.86 10.12
C HIS A 194 5.34 2.62 11.51
N ILE A 195 5.31 1.38 12.00
CA ILE A 195 4.83 1.03 13.35
C ILE A 195 5.56 1.85 14.43
N LEU A 196 6.87 1.97 14.35
CA LEU A 196 7.69 2.72 15.31
C LEU A 196 7.40 4.23 15.27
N LEU A 197 7.37 4.79 14.06
CA LEU A 197 7.18 6.24 13.86
C LEU A 197 5.73 6.69 14.03
N LEU A 198 4.76 5.80 13.86
CA LEU A 198 3.34 6.12 14.01
C LEU A 198 3.00 6.60 15.42
N SER A 199 3.78 6.19 16.43
CA SER A 199 3.66 6.66 17.81
C SER A 199 3.73 8.19 17.92
N ILE A 200 4.55 8.84 17.08
CA ILE A 200 4.80 10.29 17.05
C ILE A 200 3.62 11.06 16.43
N CYS A 201 2.85 10.44 15.54
CA CYS A 201 1.73 11.09 14.86
C CYS A 201 0.54 11.31 15.81
N PRO A 202 -0.10 12.49 15.83
CA PRO A 202 -1.37 12.66 16.54
C PRO A 202 -2.46 11.83 15.84
N GLU A 203 -3.52 11.47 16.58
CA GLU A 203 -4.72 10.91 15.97
C GLU A 203 -5.46 11.99 15.17
N SER A 204 -6.29 11.58 14.21
CA SER A 204 -7.08 12.51 13.39
C SER A 204 -7.93 13.48 14.26
N PRO A 205 -7.78 14.81 14.08
CA PRO A 205 -8.60 15.79 14.78
C PRO A 205 -10.09 15.60 14.49
N THR A 206 -10.44 15.39 13.22
CA THR A 206 -11.83 15.14 12.79
C THR A 206 -12.43 13.91 13.47
N TYR A 207 -11.67 12.81 13.56
CA TYR A 207 -12.11 11.62 14.29
C TYR A 207 -12.30 11.89 15.79
N LEU A 208 -11.34 12.56 16.42
CA LEU A 208 -11.39 12.88 17.85
C LEU A 208 -12.59 13.76 18.18
N TYR A 209 -12.89 14.74 17.33
CA TYR A 209 -13.99 15.69 17.52
C TYR A 209 -15.35 15.05 17.22
N ILE A 210 -15.55 14.55 15.99
CA ILE A 210 -16.88 14.14 15.50
C ILE A 210 -17.28 12.78 16.05
N ILE A 211 -16.37 11.81 16.05
CA ILE A 211 -16.70 10.42 16.41
C ILE A 211 -16.51 10.17 17.91
N LYS A 212 -15.43 10.70 18.49
CA LYS A 212 -15.16 10.52 19.93
C LYS A 212 -15.75 11.58 20.85
N GLY A 213 -16.10 12.77 20.34
CA GLY A 213 -16.56 13.89 21.16
C GLY A 213 -15.47 14.50 22.06
N ASP A 214 -14.19 14.18 21.85
CA ASP A 214 -13.08 14.65 22.68
C ASP A 214 -12.49 15.94 22.09
N ARG A 215 -13.15 17.07 22.40
CA ARG A 215 -12.77 18.40 21.92
C ARG A 215 -11.35 18.79 22.32
N ARG A 216 -10.92 18.47 23.54
CA ARG A 216 -9.59 18.85 24.05
C ARG A 216 -8.48 18.12 23.30
N ARG A 217 -8.63 16.81 23.06
CA ARG A 217 -7.63 16.07 22.27
C ARG A 217 -7.62 16.50 20.81
N SER A 218 -8.77 16.81 20.24
CA SER A 218 -8.85 17.34 18.87
C SER A 218 -8.11 18.67 18.75
N GLU A 219 -8.31 19.59 19.68
CA GLU A 219 -7.62 20.88 19.71
C GLU A 219 -6.10 20.69 19.84
N ASN A 220 -5.65 19.84 20.77
CA ASN A 220 -4.23 19.52 20.91
C ASN A 220 -3.62 18.92 19.62
N ALA A 221 -4.38 18.07 18.92
CA ALA A 221 -3.95 17.50 17.64
C ALA A 221 -3.85 18.57 16.55
N LEU A 222 -4.80 19.51 16.47
CA LEU A 222 -4.75 20.65 15.55
C LEU A 222 -3.55 21.57 15.85
N VAL A 223 -3.33 21.92 17.12
CA VAL A 223 -2.19 22.74 17.55
C VAL A 223 -0.87 22.05 17.20
N TYR A 224 -0.78 20.73 17.34
CA TYR A 224 0.41 19.97 16.93
C TYR A 224 0.62 20.04 15.41
N LEU A 225 -0.44 19.85 14.61
CA LEU A 225 -0.38 19.79 13.14
C LEU A 225 -0.15 21.16 12.48
N ARG A 226 -0.71 22.23 13.05
CA ARG A 226 -0.61 23.61 12.52
C ARG A 226 0.58 24.39 13.13
N GLY A 227 0.97 24.03 14.35
CA GLY A 227 1.96 24.74 15.15
C GLY A 227 1.31 25.62 16.22
N GLN A 228 2.03 25.84 17.33
CA GLN A 228 1.56 26.56 18.53
C GLN A 228 1.12 28.02 18.28
N ASP A 229 1.61 28.64 17.20
CA ASP A 229 1.36 30.05 16.90
C ASP A 229 0.16 30.27 15.95
N CYS A 230 -0.53 29.20 15.55
CA CYS A 230 -1.66 29.29 14.61
C CYS A 230 -3.00 29.28 15.37
N ASP A 231 -3.89 30.19 14.99
CA ASP A 231 -5.27 30.17 15.46
C ASP A 231 -6.01 28.97 14.85
N VAL A 232 -6.25 27.95 15.68
CA VAL A 232 -7.00 26.74 15.35
C VAL A 232 -8.50 26.91 15.61
N HIS A 233 -8.94 28.05 16.16
CA HIS A 233 -10.33 28.27 16.55
C HIS A 233 -11.27 28.20 15.34
N ALA A 234 -10.88 28.78 14.21
CA ALA A 234 -11.64 28.71 12.96
C ALA A 234 -11.85 27.27 12.47
N GLU A 235 -10.82 26.41 12.50
CA GLU A 235 -10.96 24.98 12.15
C GLU A 235 -11.81 24.21 13.17
N LEU A 236 -11.73 24.57 14.45
CA LEU A 236 -12.54 23.96 15.50
C LEU A 236 -14.04 24.32 15.36
N GLU A 237 -14.36 25.55 14.96
CA GLU A 237 -15.74 25.97 14.66
C GLU A 237 -16.30 25.23 13.44
N LEU A 238 -15.49 25.02 12.40
CA LEU A 238 -15.92 24.21 11.25
C LEU A 238 -16.26 22.76 11.67
N LEU A 239 -15.43 22.14 12.52
CA LEU A 239 -15.70 20.81 13.07
C LEU A 239 -16.97 20.75 13.93
N LYS A 240 -17.29 21.84 14.66
CA LYS A 240 -18.56 21.95 15.40
C LYS A 240 -19.76 21.95 14.46
N MET A 241 -19.72 22.78 13.42
CA MET A 241 -20.79 22.86 12.43
C MET A 241 -21.00 21.51 11.75
N GLU A 242 -19.91 20.83 11.39
CA GLU A 242 -19.95 19.48 10.79
C GLU A 242 -20.53 18.43 11.74
N THR A 243 -20.24 18.53 13.04
CA THR A 243 -20.82 17.64 14.06
C THR A 243 -22.32 17.87 14.23
N GLN A 244 -22.77 19.13 14.21
CA GLN A 244 -24.19 19.50 14.31
C GLN A 244 -25.00 19.03 13.10
N GLN A 245 -24.39 18.99 11.91
CA GLN A 245 -25.00 18.39 10.72
C GLN A 245 -25.00 16.86 10.80
N SER A 246 -23.89 16.25 11.23
CA SER A 246 -23.73 14.79 11.31
C SER A 246 -24.59 14.12 12.38
N SER A 247 -24.96 14.84 13.46
CA SER A 247 -25.82 14.32 14.52
C SER A 247 -27.27 14.08 14.07
N THR A 248 -27.69 14.70 12.97
CA THR A 248 -29.05 14.54 12.43
C THR A 248 -29.23 13.31 11.54
N HIS A 249 -28.14 12.73 10.99
CA HIS A 249 -28.25 11.56 10.12
C HIS A 249 -26.98 10.70 10.16
N LYS A 250 -27.04 9.53 10.84
CA LYS A 250 -26.02 8.49 10.67
C LYS A 250 -26.22 7.83 9.32
N SER A 251 -25.45 8.25 8.33
CA SER A 251 -25.51 7.70 6.98
C SER A 251 -25.16 6.21 6.97
N ASN A 252 -26.13 5.37 6.63
CA ASN A 252 -25.94 3.95 6.37
C ASN A 252 -25.43 3.75 4.93
N PHE A 253 -24.82 2.59 4.68
CA PHE A 253 -24.35 2.23 3.33
C PHE A 253 -25.48 2.25 2.28
N CYS A 254 -26.70 1.90 2.70
CA CYS A 254 -27.88 1.94 1.84
C CYS A 254 -28.32 3.37 1.49
N ASP A 255 -27.97 4.37 2.31
CA ASP A 255 -28.32 5.77 2.05
C ASP A 255 -27.55 6.34 0.87
N LEU A 256 -26.37 5.78 0.57
CA LEU A 256 -25.60 6.11 -0.64
C LEU A 256 -26.38 5.81 -1.92
N LEU A 257 -27.23 4.78 -1.92
CA LEU A 257 -28.06 4.41 -3.07
C LEU A 257 -29.41 5.13 -3.08
N ARG A 258 -29.93 5.46 -1.89
CA ARG A 258 -31.26 6.03 -1.71
C ARG A 258 -31.29 7.55 -1.92
N ILE A 259 -30.25 8.26 -1.49
CA ILE A 259 -30.20 9.72 -1.51
C ILE A 259 -29.63 10.20 -2.86
N PRO A 260 -30.36 11.03 -3.65
CA PRO A 260 -29.98 11.38 -5.02
C PRO A 260 -28.59 12.01 -5.17
N TYR A 261 -28.20 12.93 -4.28
CA TYR A 261 -26.89 13.59 -4.37
C TYR A 261 -25.73 12.64 -4.00
N LEU A 262 -25.93 11.75 -3.02
CA LEU A 262 -24.94 10.73 -2.67
C LEU A 262 -24.80 9.68 -3.78
N ARG A 263 -25.92 9.31 -4.43
CA ARG A 263 -25.94 8.38 -5.56
C ARG A 263 -25.13 8.92 -6.74
N TRP A 264 -25.28 10.19 -7.08
CA TRP A 264 -24.45 10.81 -8.12
C TRP A 264 -22.96 10.83 -7.73
N GLY A 265 -22.64 11.14 -6.47
CA GLY A 265 -21.28 11.02 -5.96
C GLY A 265 -20.70 9.61 -6.11
N LEU A 266 -21.48 8.58 -5.77
CA LEU A 266 -21.10 7.17 -5.94
C LEU A 266 -20.89 6.81 -7.41
N ILE A 267 -21.78 7.23 -8.31
CA ILE A 267 -21.66 6.96 -9.75
C ILE A 267 -20.37 7.59 -10.29
N VAL A 268 -20.08 8.85 -9.95
CA VAL A 268 -18.84 9.52 -10.36
C VAL A 268 -17.62 8.78 -9.83
N ALA A 269 -17.61 8.40 -8.56
CA ALA A 269 -16.51 7.63 -7.97
C ALA A 269 -16.30 6.27 -8.67
N LEU A 270 -17.38 5.55 -8.99
CA LEU A 270 -17.33 4.28 -9.71
C LEU A 270 -16.81 4.44 -11.13
N VAL A 271 -17.33 5.41 -11.88
CA VAL A 271 -16.88 5.69 -13.26
C VAL A 271 -15.40 6.07 -13.29
N LEU A 272 -14.93 6.87 -12.33
CA LEU A 272 -13.52 7.22 -12.21
C LEU A 272 -12.64 6.00 -11.90
N HIS A 273 -13.05 5.13 -10.97
CA HIS A 273 -12.28 3.92 -10.66
C HIS A 273 -12.28 2.91 -11.81
N ILE A 274 -13.43 2.73 -12.48
CA ILE A 274 -13.53 1.88 -13.67
C ILE A 274 -12.63 2.46 -14.77
N GLY A 275 -12.74 3.75 -15.07
CA GLY A 275 -11.88 4.41 -16.06
C GLY A 275 -10.40 4.25 -15.75
N GLN A 276 -10.00 4.37 -14.48
CA GLN A 276 -8.61 4.13 -14.06
C GLN A 276 -8.16 2.69 -14.30
N GLN A 277 -8.97 1.68 -13.97
CA GLN A 277 -8.62 0.27 -14.21
C GLN A 277 -8.59 -0.09 -15.70
N PHE A 278 -9.55 0.43 -16.48
CA PHE A 278 -9.66 0.18 -17.93
C PHE A 278 -8.67 0.99 -18.77
N SER A 279 -7.96 1.97 -18.20
CA SER A 279 -6.84 2.65 -18.85
C SER A 279 -5.71 1.69 -19.27
N GLY A 280 -5.68 0.48 -18.70
CA GLY A 280 -4.66 -0.51 -18.98
C GLY A 280 -3.35 -0.27 -18.24
N ILE A 281 -3.27 0.72 -17.33
CA ILE A 281 -2.04 1.07 -16.61
C ILE A 281 -1.41 -0.13 -15.88
N ASN A 282 -2.23 -1.01 -15.31
CA ASN A 282 -1.76 -2.24 -14.65
C ASN A 282 -1.26 -3.31 -15.64
N GLY A 283 -1.78 -3.32 -16.87
CA GLY A 283 -1.29 -4.19 -17.94
C GLY A 283 0.02 -3.67 -18.54
N VAL A 284 0.09 -2.36 -18.76
CA VAL A 284 1.28 -1.65 -19.25
C VAL A 284 2.43 -1.81 -18.28
N SER A 285 2.22 -1.62 -16.96
CA SER A 285 3.31 -1.76 -15.98
C SER A 285 3.89 -3.17 -15.88
N ASN A 286 3.07 -4.21 -16.10
CA ASN A 286 3.53 -5.60 -16.16
C ASN A 286 4.31 -5.89 -17.46
N PHE A 287 3.83 -5.37 -18.60
CA PHE A 287 4.44 -5.59 -19.91
C PHE A 287 5.70 -4.76 -20.14
N GLU A 288 5.71 -3.48 -19.72
CA GLU A 288 6.87 -2.58 -19.79
C GLU A 288 8.05 -3.13 -19.00
N PHE A 289 7.82 -3.78 -17.86
CA PHE A 289 8.91 -4.42 -17.13
C PHE A 289 9.57 -5.54 -17.96
N GLN A 290 8.77 -6.40 -18.61
CA GLN A 290 9.30 -7.45 -19.49
C GLN A 290 10.06 -6.87 -20.69
N VAL A 291 9.53 -5.80 -21.31
CA VAL A 291 10.19 -5.13 -22.45
C VAL A 291 11.45 -4.38 -22.02
N SER A 292 11.45 -3.69 -20.88
CA SER A 292 12.61 -2.99 -20.35
C SER A 292 13.73 -3.96 -19.95
N LEU A 293 13.38 -5.09 -19.32
CA LEU A 293 14.35 -6.16 -19.03
C LEU A 293 14.97 -6.66 -20.34
N PHE A 294 14.13 -6.98 -21.33
CA PHE A 294 14.55 -7.47 -22.65
C PHE A 294 15.48 -6.49 -23.38
N LEU A 295 15.11 -5.20 -23.45
CA LEU A 295 15.91 -4.16 -24.10
C LEU A 295 17.22 -3.89 -23.35
N THR A 296 17.23 -3.94 -22.01
CA THR A 296 18.44 -3.74 -21.22
C THR A 296 19.45 -4.88 -21.44
N THR A 297 18.97 -6.14 -21.52
CA THR A 297 19.82 -7.30 -21.86
C THR A 297 20.32 -7.31 -23.30
N LEU A 298 19.61 -6.69 -24.25
CA LEU A 298 19.95 -6.72 -25.69
C LEU A 298 20.74 -5.50 -26.18
N ILE A 299 20.51 -4.31 -25.62
CA ILE A 299 21.04 -3.04 -26.18
C ILE A 299 22.27 -2.52 -25.42
N PHE A 300 22.43 -2.85 -24.12
CA PHE A 300 23.60 -2.44 -23.32
C PHE A 300 24.39 -3.62 -22.72
N PRO A 301 24.87 -4.59 -23.53
CA PRO A 301 25.72 -5.66 -23.01
C PRO A 301 27.07 -5.15 -22.48
N GLU A 302 27.62 -4.06 -23.03
CA GLU A 302 28.95 -3.55 -22.66
C GLU A 302 28.99 -2.83 -21.29
N LEU A 303 27.90 -2.16 -20.89
CA LEU A 303 27.83 -1.57 -19.54
C LEU A 303 27.69 -2.66 -18.46
N PHE A 304 27.13 -3.82 -18.85
CA PHE A 304 26.96 -5.01 -18.03
C PHE A 304 28.29 -5.71 -17.75
N ASP A 305 29.15 -5.82 -18.76
CA ASP A 305 30.51 -6.38 -18.61
C ASP A 305 31.45 -5.46 -17.84
N VAL A 306 31.32 -4.13 -17.99
CA VAL A 306 32.14 -3.17 -17.24
C VAL A 306 31.76 -3.10 -15.75
N MET A 307 30.48 -3.29 -15.39
CA MET A 307 30.06 -3.40 -13.99
C MET A 307 30.38 -4.77 -13.36
N SER A 308 30.37 -5.86 -14.13
CA SER A 308 30.75 -7.19 -13.63
C SER A 308 32.26 -7.31 -13.39
N THR A 309 33.09 -6.77 -14.29
CA THR A 309 34.56 -6.81 -14.18
C THR A 309 35.11 -5.87 -13.10
N SER A 310 34.43 -4.76 -12.80
CA SER A 310 34.83 -3.85 -11.71
C SER A 310 34.47 -4.36 -10.31
N PHE A 311 33.55 -5.33 -10.18
CA PHE A 311 33.32 -6.06 -8.92
C PHE A 311 34.23 -7.27 -8.74
N ILE A 312 34.79 -7.84 -9.81
CA ILE A 312 35.69 -9.01 -9.74
C ILE A 312 37.17 -8.63 -9.55
N THR A 313 37.57 -7.38 -9.81
CA THR A 313 38.98 -6.92 -9.69
C THR A 313 39.31 -6.14 -8.41
N ARG A 314 38.40 -6.09 -7.43
CA ARG A 314 38.68 -5.63 -6.06
C ARG A 314 38.43 -6.73 -5.03
N ASN A 315 39.24 -7.78 -5.11
CA ASN A 315 39.71 -8.58 -3.98
C ASN A 315 41.03 -9.25 -4.36
#